data_AF-A0A9W6YNJ8-F1
#
_entry.id   AF-A0A9W6YNJ8-F1
#
_cell.length_a   1.000
_cell.length_b   1.000
_cell.length_c   1.000
_cell.angle_alpha   90.00
_cell.angle_beta   90.00
_cell.angle_gamma   90.00
#
_symmetry.space_group_name_H-M   'P 1'
#
loop_
_entity.id
_entity.type
_entity.pdbx_description
1 polymer ?
#
loop_
_entity_poly.entity_id
_entity_poly.type
_entity_poly.pdbx_seq_one_letter_code
_entity_poly.pdbx_strand_id
1 'polypeptide(L)'
;MQMGTATPSISSYVALVENHVRQSTKVKSTLHSAGTTLSGEWSDVMELIGEMHELCHKSGVVRIHSDIRIGTRIDKDQTPQDKIDVVERKIEDLQTAGTQL
;
A
#
# COMPACT_ATOMS: atom_id res chain seq x y z
N MET A 1 -2.58 4.32 -10.65
CA MET A 1 -2.72 3.94 -12.07
C MET A 1 -2.65 5.17 -12.95
N GLN A 2 -1.71 5.18 -13.90
CA GLN A 2 -1.53 6.26 -14.88
C GLN A 2 -2.51 6.07 -16.04
N MET A 3 -3.05 7.17 -16.59
CA MET A 3 -3.94 7.15 -17.74
C MET A 3 -3.36 7.97 -18.89
N GLY A 4 -3.43 7.43 -20.11
CA GLY A 4 -2.96 8.12 -21.32
C GLY A 4 -1.47 7.99 -21.61
N THR A 5 -0.80 6.95 -21.10
CA THR A 5 0.59 6.63 -21.49
C THR A 5 0.63 6.07 -22.90
N ALA A 6 1.74 6.31 -23.63
CA ALA A 6 1.92 5.83 -25.00
C ALA A 6 1.95 4.29 -25.12
N THR A 7 2.21 3.60 -24.01
CA THR A 7 2.22 2.14 -23.92
C THR A 7 1.32 1.66 -22.78
N PRO A 8 0.80 0.42 -22.84
CA PRO A 8 0.03 -0.17 -21.75
C PRO A 8 0.89 -0.59 -20.54
N SER A 9 2.21 -0.64 -20.70
CA SER A 9 3.12 -0.99 -19.61
C SER A 9 3.40 0.21 -18.70
N ILE A 10 3.10 0.05 -17.42
CA ILE A 10 3.30 1.10 -16.40
C ILE A 10 4.39 0.75 -15.38
N SER A 11 5.08 -0.38 -15.54
CA SER A 11 6.00 -0.92 -14.54
C SER A 11 7.16 0.03 -14.21
N SER A 12 7.67 0.80 -15.18
CA SER A 12 8.72 1.81 -14.94
C SER A 12 8.25 2.93 -14.00
N TYR A 13 6.99 3.38 -14.14
CA TYR A 13 6.43 4.40 -13.24
C TYR A 13 6.18 3.82 -11.85
N VAL A 14 5.69 2.57 -11.76
CA VAL A 14 5.50 1.88 -10.49
C VAL A 14 6.82 1.74 -9.76
N ALA A 15 7.89 1.32 -10.45
CA ALA A 15 9.22 1.18 -9.85
C ALA A 15 9.78 2.52 -9.36
N LEU A 16 9.58 3.59 -10.13
CA LEU A 16 10.03 4.94 -9.78
C LEU A 16 9.31 5.49 -8.53
N VAL A 17 7.99 5.30 -8.45
CA VAL A 17 7.20 5.69 -7.28
C VAL A 17 7.56 4.85 -6.06
N GLU A 18 7.60 3.53 -6.21
CA GLU A 18 7.92 2.62 -5.10
C GLU A 18 9.34 2.87 -4.56
N ASN A 19 10.30 3.20 -5.41
CA ASN A 19 11.64 3.58 -4.96
C ASN A 19 11.60 4.83 -4.05
N HIS A 20 10.81 5.85 -4.40
CA HIS A 20 10.61 7.04 -3.58
C HIS A 20 9.95 6.70 -2.24
N VAL A 21 8.90 5.87 -2.25
CA VAL A 21 8.22 5.40 -1.03
C VAL A 21 9.20 4.75 -0.06
N ARG A 22 10.09 3.89 -0.56
CA ARG A 22 11.10 3.20 0.26
C ARG A 22 12.16 4.11 0.88
N GLN A 23 12.31 5.36 0.39
CA GLN A 23 13.20 6.33 1.01
C GLN A 23 12.55 7.04 2.21
N SER A 24 11.23 6.91 2.41
CA SER A 24 10.55 7.51 3.57
C SER A 24 10.99 6.83 4.87
N THR A 25 11.41 7.64 5.84
CA THR A 25 11.77 7.17 7.19
C THR A 25 10.60 7.22 8.17
N LYS A 26 9.52 7.94 7.82
CA LYS A 26 8.36 8.16 8.69
C LYS A 26 7.22 7.19 8.44
N VAL A 27 7.10 6.68 7.21
CA VAL A 27 6.01 5.80 6.78
C VAL A 27 6.56 4.42 6.50
N LYS A 28 5.99 3.40 7.14
CA LYS A 28 6.30 2.01 6.80
C LYS A 28 5.50 1.60 5.57
N SER A 29 6.16 0.95 4.62
CA SER A 29 5.56 0.52 3.35
C SER A 29 5.80 -0.96 3.08
N THR A 30 4.78 -1.64 2.55
CA THR A 30 4.87 -3.03 2.06
C THR A 30 4.28 -3.12 0.65
N LEU A 31 5.12 -3.42 -0.34
CA LEU A 31 4.70 -3.64 -1.72
C LEU A 31 4.03 -5.00 -1.90
N HIS A 32 2.96 -5.05 -2.69
CA HIS A 32 2.34 -6.28 -3.17
C HIS A 32 1.85 -6.11 -4.62
N SER A 33 1.28 -7.17 -5.20
CA SER A 33 0.92 -7.23 -6.63
C SER A 33 -0.08 -6.16 -7.10
N ALA A 34 -0.88 -5.61 -6.18
CA ALA A 34 -1.98 -4.69 -6.48
C ALA A 34 -1.78 -3.29 -5.88
N GLY A 35 -0.59 -2.98 -5.37
CA GLY A 35 -0.28 -1.68 -4.77
C GLY A 35 0.72 -1.78 -3.63
N THR A 36 0.80 -0.71 -2.85
CA THR A 36 1.68 -0.60 -1.68
C THR A 36 0.83 -0.25 -0.47
N THR A 37 0.93 -1.05 0.59
CA THR A 37 0.31 -0.75 1.87
C THR A 37 1.20 0.22 2.64
N LEU A 38 0.64 1.35 3.08
CA LEU A 38 1.33 2.38 3.87
C LEU A 38 0.77 2.40 5.30
N SER A 39 1.64 2.59 6.29
CA SER A 39 1.23 2.74 7.70
C SER A 39 2.11 3.76 8.42
N GLY A 40 1.48 4.62 9.21
CA GLY A 40 2.12 5.73 9.92
C GLY A 40 1.09 6.81 10.27
N GLU A 41 1.60 7.98 10.65
CA GLU A 41 0.76 9.16 10.93
C GLU A 41 0.00 9.63 9.69
N TRP A 42 -1.22 10.11 9.90
CA TRP A 42 -2.12 10.52 8.82
C TRP A 42 -1.48 11.53 7.88
N SER A 43 -0.86 12.57 8.44
CA SER A 43 -0.23 13.64 7.67
C SER A 43 0.93 13.12 6.82
N ASP A 44 1.80 12.30 7.40
CA ASP A 44 2.97 11.78 6.68
C ASP A 44 2.56 10.81 5.56
N VAL A 45 1.53 9.98 5.79
CA VAL A 45 1.00 9.07 4.75
C VAL A 45 0.38 9.85 3.59
N MET A 46 -0.44 10.87 3.89
CA MET A 46 -1.12 11.65 2.85
C MET A 46 -0.15 12.54 2.07
N GLU A 47 0.84 13.12 2.75
CA GLU A 47 1.94 13.87 2.12
C GLU A 47 2.68 12.97 1.13
N LEU A 48 3.08 11.78 1.58
CA LEU A 48 3.79 10.82 0.74
C LEU A 48 2.96 10.42 -0.50
N ILE A 49 1.65 10.19 -0.37
CA ILE A 49 0.76 9.92 -1.51
C ILE A 49 0.74 11.10 -2.50
N GLY A 50 0.71 12.34 -2.00
CA GLY A 50 0.82 13.54 -2.84
C GLY A 50 2.12 13.59 -3.62
N GLU A 51 3.25 13.32 -2.96
CA GLU A 51 4.56 13.26 -3.60
C GLU A 51 4.63 12.21 -4.72
N MET A 52 3.99 11.04 -4.54
CA MET A 52 3.90 10.02 -5.59
C MET A 52 3.23 10.55 -6.86
N HIS A 53 2.16 11.32 -6.70
CA HIS A 53 1.43 11.92 -7.81
C HIS A 53 2.31 12.97 -8.52
N GLU A 54 2.93 13.86 -7.76
CA GLU A 54 3.85 14.86 -8.31
C GLU A 54 5.00 14.23 -9.09
N LEU A 55 5.56 13.14 -8.56
CA LEU A 55 6.68 12.44 -9.17
C LEU A 55 6.29 11.81 -10.52
N CYS A 56 5.08 11.24 -10.61
CA CYS A 56 4.52 10.77 -11.88
C CYS A 56 4.28 11.93 -12.87
N HIS A 57 3.75 13.06 -12.40
CA HIS A 57 3.57 14.25 -13.24
C HIS A 57 4.89 14.81 -13.77
N LYS A 58 5.94 14.86 -12.95
CA LYS A 58 7.31 15.23 -13.36
C LYS A 58 7.87 14.30 -14.43
N SER A 59 7.40 13.06 -14.50
CA SER A 59 7.76 12.07 -15.50
C SER A 59 6.88 12.12 -16.76
N GLY A 60 6.06 13.17 -16.92
CA GLY A 60 5.25 13.43 -18.12
C GLY A 60 3.86 12.79 -18.12
N VAL A 61 3.45 12.14 -17.03
CA VAL A 61 2.09 11.60 -16.91
C VAL A 61 1.11 12.74 -16.64
N VAL A 62 0.17 12.96 -17.55
CA VAL A 62 -0.78 14.08 -17.42
C VAL A 62 -1.92 13.77 -16.45
N ARG A 63 -2.34 12.51 -16.33
CA ARG A 63 -3.45 12.11 -15.47
C ARG A 63 -3.17 10.83 -14.70
N ILE A 64 -3.46 10.87 -13.41
CA ILE A 64 -3.25 9.76 -12.46
C ILE A 64 -4.58 9.48 -11.77
N HIS A 65 -4.92 8.20 -11.67
CA HIS A 65 -6.02 7.70 -10.87
C HIS A 65 -5.47 6.81 -9.76
N SER A 66 -5.85 7.08 -8.52
CA SER A 66 -5.43 6.30 -7.35
C SER A 66 -6.66 5.77 -6.63
N ASP A 67 -6.65 4.47 -6.33
CA ASP A 67 -7.62 3.82 -5.45
C ASP A 67 -6.96 3.65 -4.08
N ILE A 68 -7.59 4.18 -3.03
CA ILE A 68 -7.04 4.19 -1.68
C ILE A 68 -8.08 3.63 -0.74
N ARG A 69 -7.74 2.51 -0.08
CA ARG A 69 -8.50 1.97 1.05
C ARG A 69 -7.79 2.37 2.33
N ILE A 70 -8.42 3.23 3.12
CA ILE A 70 -7.85 3.76 4.35
C ILE A 70 -8.72 3.42 5.55
N GLY A 71 -8.09 3.15 6.70
CA GLY A 71 -8.76 2.93 7.96
C GLY A 71 -7.93 3.48 9.11
N THR A 72 -8.59 4.11 10.05
CA THR A 72 -8.02 4.55 11.33
C THR A 72 -8.79 3.88 12.46
N ARG A 73 -8.14 3.72 13.61
CA ARG A 73 -8.75 3.13 14.80
C ARG A 73 -8.17 3.77 16.06
N ILE A 74 -8.92 3.76 17.15
CA ILE A 74 -8.52 4.35 18.44
C ILE A 74 -8.52 3.34 19.59
N ASP A 75 -8.94 2.10 19.35
CA ASP A 75 -9.06 1.07 20.38
C ASP A 75 -7.76 0.31 20.62
N LYS A 76 -6.85 0.28 19.65
CA LYS A 76 -5.50 -0.29 19.78
C LYS A 76 -4.57 0.21 18.69
N ASP A 77 -3.28 0.21 18.99
CA ASP A 77 -2.23 0.31 17.99
C ASP A 77 -2.07 -1.06 17.29
N GLN A 78 -2.06 -1.06 15.96
CA GLN A 78 -1.99 -2.29 15.17
C GLN A 78 -1.34 -2.00 13.82
N THR A 79 -0.30 -2.76 13.49
CA THR A 79 0.34 -2.71 12.17
C THR A 79 -0.41 -3.57 11.14
N PRO A 80 -0.19 -3.35 9.83
CA PRO A 80 -0.72 -4.24 8.80
C PRO A 80 -0.31 -5.71 8.99
N GLN A 81 0.93 -5.96 9.44
CA GLN A 81 1.42 -7.33 9.68
C GLN A 81 0.67 -7.99 10.84
N ASP A 82 0.44 -7.27 11.96
CA ASP A 82 -0.33 -7.80 13.09
C ASP A 82 -1.74 -8.21 12.66
N LYS A 83 -2.32 -7.51 11.69
CA LYS A 83 -3.64 -7.85 11.13
C LYS A 83 -3.59 -9.17 10.35
N ILE A 84 -2.54 -9.38 9.55
CA ILE A 84 -2.31 -10.64 8.82
C ILE A 84 -2.13 -11.78 9.82
N ASP A 85 -1.24 -11.63 10.81
CA ASP A 85 -0.93 -12.67 11.79
C ASP A 85 -2.16 -13.08 12.62
N VAL A 86 -3.06 -12.15 12.93
CA VAL A 86 -4.33 -12.47 13.59
C VAL A 86 -5.27 -13.28 12.70
N VAL A 87 -5.31 -13.00 11.40
CA VAL A 87 -6.15 -13.75 10.45
C VAL A 87 -5.58 -15.14 10.21
N GLU A 88 -4.27 -15.27 10.01
CA GLU A 88 -3.62 -16.57 9.79
C GLU A 88 -3.84 -17.52 10.98
N ARG A 89 -3.62 -17.05 12.21
CA ARG A 89 -3.91 -17.82 13.42
C ARG A 89 -5.37 -18.28 13.50
N LYS A 90 -6.32 -17.41 13.13
CA LYS A 90 -7.75 -17.78 13.10
C LYS A 90 -8.03 -18.84 12.03
N ILE A 91 -7.32 -18.82 10.90
CA ILE A 91 -7.43 -19.85 9.85
C ILE A 91 -6.89 -21.19 10.38
N GLU A 92 -5.74 -21.19 11.05
CA GLU A 92 -5.15 -22.38 11.68
C GLU A 92 -6.10 -23.01 12.72
N ASP A 93 -6.71 -22.18 13.57
CA ASP A 93 -7.69 -22.62 14.57
C ASP A 93 -8.91 -23.31 13.90
N LEU A 94 -9.42 -22.74 12.80
CA LEU A 94 -10.55 -23.30 12.05
C LEU A 94 -10.21 -24.64 11.38
N GLN A 95 -8.99 -24.78 10.85
CA GLN A 95 -8.51 -26.02 10.25
C GLN A 95 -8.34 -27.13 11.29
N THR A 96 -7.79 -26.79 12.47
CA THR A 96 -7.60 -27.73 13.58
C THR A 96 -8.94 -28.22 14.14
N ALA A 97 -9.92 -27.33 14.28
CA ALA A 97 -11.27 -27.69 14.74
C ALA A 97 -12.02 -28.59 13.74
N GLY A 98 -11.76 -28.45 12.44
CA GLY A 98 -12.37 -29.28 11.38
C GLY A 98 -11.76 -30.68 11.22
N THR A 99 -10.62 -30.96 11.85
CA THR A 99 -9.88 -32.24 11.72
C THR A 99 -10.27 -33.27 12.80
N GLN A 100 -11.22 -32.95 13.69
CA GLN A 100 -11.69 -33.85 14.77
C GLN A 100 -12.93 -34.70 14.41
N LEU A 101 -13.17 -35.01 13.13
CA LEU A 101 -14.23 -35.94 12.70
C LEU A 101 -13.66 -37.13 11.91
#